data_AF-A0A7G9Z0K7-F1
#
_entry.id   AF-A0A7G9Z0K7-F1
#
_cell.length_a   1.000
_cell.length_b   1.000
_cell.length_c   1.000
_cell.angle_alpha   90.00
_cell.angle_beta   90.00
_cell.angle_gamma   90.00
#
_symmetry.space_group_name_H-M   'P 1'
#
loop_
_entity.id
_entity.type
_entity.pdbx_description
1 polymer ?
#
loop_
_entity_poly.entity_id
_entity_poly.type
_entity_poly.pdbx_seq_one_letter_code
_entity_poly.pdbx_strand_id
1 'polypeptide(L)'
;MSNYEAKIIKYCGERILPRGYKIDADLRRKLITLVEDAVINYGENDSNFDEVFGPKGKEDVLPCIDAGTVDERICAACANADYLTEEEKLFLLKSFLRRKTEADRGMREQIGFVWSPQIPYQSCVSYLLEHEPLTEEYLLYLLMKDSESPNESFIHNFQILLNDRNLSDTVKIGYYLCLPNMDRRRDPTKRLKKATSILLDSEAVAKENRVKVFELLREPDLFMQIRKGFEELRKAEGTDAGEVYFTPFIEDLFQSLAEMPEELQEGYLRNILNVIDFDFNCVRRQACDWYISQLPTLEEKKEAITRLIENVDNVKSDGDKYIKMCAYDALYSMSEELDEDFVRQLLELGSHSNLSDIRAQCYKYLLLLFDDTAYVEGCLNDTSKKVRGTVVRTALSGTKMDSTTRLRLSKIIEEKKLKLTKKQKGRLKNLLEK
;
A
#
# COMPACT_ATOMS: atom_id res chain seq x y z
N MET A 1 -7.41 -43.71 22.94
CA MET A 1 -6.93 -42.44 22.36
C MET A 1 -5.49 -42.31 22.78
N SER A 2 -4.58 -42.23 21.82
CA SER A 2 -3.14 -42.07 22.11
C SER A 2 -2.87 -40.68 22.70
N ASN A 3 -1.73 -40.50 23.38
CA ASN A 3 -1.33 -39.18 23.90
C ASN A 3 -1.23 -38.12 22.78
N TYR A 4 -0.79 -38.56 21.59
CA TYR A 4 -0.71 -37.76 20.38
C TYR A 4 -2.09 -37.23 19.94
N GLU A 5 -3.05 -38.13 19.74
CA GLU A 5 -4.43 -37.77 19.36
C GLU A 5 -5.09 -36.88 20.41
N ALA A 6 -4.90 -37.19 21.70
CA ALA A 6 -5.47 -36.41 22.79
C ALA A 6 -4.98 -34.96 22.78
N LYS A 7 -3.69 -34.74 22.49
CA LYS A 7 -3.09 -33.40 22.41
C LYS A 7 -3.59 -32.61 21.20
N ILE A 8 -3.71 -33.24 20.04
CA ILE A 8 -4.30 -32.59 18.84
C ILE A 8 -5.75 -32.20 19.09
N ILE A 9 -6.56 -33.12 19.62
CA ILE A 9 -7.98 -32.84 19.88
C ILE A 9 -8.15 -31.78 20.96
N LYS A 10 -7.29 -31.74 21.97
CA LYS A 10 -7.25 -30.65 22.94
C LYS A 10 -6.97 -29.31 22.24
N TYR A 11 -5.94 -29.25 21.39
CA TYR A 11 -5.64 -28.06 20.59
C TYR A 11 -6.85 -27.62 19.74
N CYS A 12 -7.47 -28.52 18.98
CA CYS A 12 -8.64 -28.20 18.15
C CYS A 12 -9.81 -27.69 19.01
N GLY A 13 -10.07 -28.30 20.17
CA GLY A 13 -11.13 -27.87 21.08
C GLY A 13 -10.87 -26.50 21.72
N GLU A 14 -9.59 -26.15 21.94
CA GLU A 14 -9.20 -24.88 22.53
C GLU A 14 -9.12 -23.75 21.50
N ARG A 15 -8.67 -24.05 20.28
CA ARG A 15 -8.27 -23.04 19.26
C ARG A 15 -9.19 -22.97 18.05
N ILE A 16 -9.73 -24.09 17.59
CA ILE A 16 -10.48 -24.16 16.32
C ILE A 16 -11.98 -24.18 16.57
N LEU A 17 -12.45 -25.01 17.49
CA LEU A 17 -13.87 -25.28 17.67
C LEU A 17 -14.53 -24.34 18.70
N PRO A 18 -15.86 -24.14 18.61
CA PRO A 18 -16.63 -23.46 19.65
C PRO A 18 -16.49 -24.16 21.01
N ARG A 19 -16.56 -23.39 22.10
CA ARG A 19 -16.49 -23.94 23.46
C ARG A 19 -17.59 -24.99 23.68
N GLY A 20 -17.20 -26.18 24.13
CA GLY A 20 -18.13 -27.27 24.43
C GLY A 20 -18.67 -28.01 23.20
N TYR A 21 -18.13 -27.76 22.00
CA TYR A 21 -18.53 -28.49 20.80
C TYR A 21 -18.22 -29.99 20.94
N LYS A 22 -19.20 -30.83 20.61
CA LYS A 22 -19.06 -32.29 20.71
C LYS A 22 -18.35 -32.82 19.48
N ILE A 23 -17.22 -33.47 19.68
CA ILE A 23 -16.41 -34.06 18.61
C ILE A 23 -16.79 -35.54 18.49
N ASP A 24 -17.49 -35.90 17.42
CA ASP A 24 -17.77 -37.29 17.09
C ASP A 24 -16.54 -38.00 16.50
N ALA A 25 -16.68 -39.28 16.16
CA ALA A 25 -15.58 -40.09 15.65
C ALA A 25 -15.08 -39.66 14.26
N ASP A 26 -15.99 -39.17 13.39
CA ASP A 26 -15.63 -38.75 12.04
C ASP A 26 -14.90 -37.40 12.06
N LEU A 27 -15.46 -36.42 12.76
CA LEU A 27 -14.84 -35.11 12.94
C LEU A 27 -13.51 -35.22 13.68
N ARG A 28 -13.39 -36.11 14.68
CA ARG A 28 -12.12 -36.38 15.35
C ARG A 28 -11.02 -36.76 14.35
N ARG A 29 -11.32 -37.69 13.44
CA ARG A 29 -10.36 -38.15 12.43
C ARG A 29 -9.99 -37.01 11.50
N LYS A 30 -10.97 -36.26 10.99
CA LYS A 30 -10.76 -35.11 10.10
C LYS A 30 -9.90 -34.01 10.75
N LEU A 31 -10.15 -33.69 12.03
CA LEU A 31 -9.36 -32.69 12.77
C LEU A 31 -7.91 -33.12 12.99
N ILE A 32 -7.67 -34.41 13.25
CA ILE A 32 -6.31 -34.93 13.36
C ILE A 32 -5.58 -34.76 12.02
N THR A 33 -6.22 -35.18 10.92
CA THR A 33 -5.67 -35.03 9.57
C THR A 33 -5.41 -33.56 9.24
N LEU A 34 -6.33 -32.65 9.60
CA LEU A 34 -6.18 -31.22 9.36
C LEU A 34 -4.97 -30.61 10.04
N VAL A 35 -4.71 -30.98 11.29
CA VAL A 35 -3.54 -30.49 12.02
C VAL A 35 -2.25 -31.13 11.51
N GLU A 36 -2.29 -32.40 11.11
CA GLU A 36 -1.17 -33.06 10.42
C GLU A 36 -0.84 -32.35 9.10
N ASP A 37 -1.84 -32.05 8.27
CA ASP A 37 -1.67 -31.35 6.99
C ASP A 37 -1.09 -29.95 7.16
N ALA A 38 -1.59 -29.19 8.15
CA ALA A 38 -1.11 -27.85 8.44
C ALA A 38 0.40 -27.83 8.75
N VAL A 39 0.91 -28.88 9.39
CA VAL A 39 2.32 -29.00 9.76
C VAL A 39 3.16 -29.62 8.65
N ILE A 40 2.71 -30.73 8.08
CA ILE A 40 3.49 -31.55 7.15
C ILE A 40 3.43 -30.95 5.75
N ASN A 41 2.23 -30.80 5.19
CA ASN A 41 2.04 -30.41 3.78
C ASN A 41 2.18 -28.90 3.56
N TYR A 42 1.82 -28.09 4.56
CA TYR A 42 1.90 -26.63 4.46
C TYR A 42 3.10 -26.04 5.22
N GLY A 43 3.92 -26.89 5.83
CA GLY A 43 5.19 -26.50 6.45
C GLY A 43 6.37 -26.30 5.49
N GLU A 44 6.29 -26.84 4.27
CA GLU A 44 7.35 -26.84 3.23
C GLU A 44 7.45 -25.53 2.42
N ASN A 45 6.54 -24.56 2.61
CA ASN A 45 6.53 -23.32 1.81
C ASN A 45 7.32 -22.16 2.46
N ASP A 46 8.22 -22.44 3.41
CA ASP A 46 9.10 -21.43 4.00
C ASP A 46 10.56 -21.72 3.60
N SER A 47 10.99 -21.08 2.51
CA SER A 47 12.31 -21.30 1.89
C SER A 47 13.51 -20.97 2.80
N ASN A 48 13.29 -20.31 3.95
CA ASN A 48 14.32 -20.06 4.96
C ASN A 48 14.41 -21.16 6.04
N PHE A 49 13.42 -22.05 6.13
CA PHE A 49 13.33 -23.08 7.17
C PHE A 49 13.72 -24.48 6.66
N ASP A 50 13.46 -24.76 5.38
CA ASP A 50 13.82 -26.04 4.74
C ASP A 50 15.34 -26.27 4.64
N GLU A 51 16.15 -25.21 4.58
CA GLU A 51 17.62 -25.33 4.63
C GLU A 51 18.14 -25.81 6.01
N VAL A 52 17.31 -25.73 7.07
CA VAL A 52 17.73 -26.01 8.45
C VAL A 52 17.11 -27.27 9.04
N PHE A 53 15.87 -27.65 8.66
CA PHE A 53 15.12 -28.69 9.37
C PHE A 53 14.67 -29.91 8.55
N GLY A 54 14.81 -29.91 7.21
CA GLY A 54 14.43 -31.06 6.38
C GLY A 54 12.92 -31.33 6.32
N PRO A 55 12.49 -32.43 5.65
CA PRO A 55 11.07 -32.76 5.46
C PRO A 55 10.38 -33.04 6.79
N LYS A 56 9.18 -32.47 6.98
CA LYS A 56 8.41 -32.60 8.23
C LYS A 56 7.67 -33.93 8.32
N GLY A 57 7.70 -34.54 9.51
CA GLY A 57 7.02 -35.79 9.83
C GLY A 57 5.96 -35.62 10.92
N LYS A 58 5.33 -36.74 11.33
CA LYS A 58 4.32 -36.72 12.40
C LYS A 58 4.92 -36.31 13.75
N GLU A 59 6.22 -36.53 13.94
CA GLU A 59 7.02 -36.12 15.07
C GLU A 59 7.04 -34.60 15.29
N ASP A 60 6.86 -33.80 14.23
CA ASP A 60 6.92 -32.34 14.28
C ASP A 60 5.59 -31.69 14.66
N VAL A 61 4.49 -32.45 14.64
CA VAL A 61 3.15 -31.94 14.89
C VAL A 61 3.00 -31.42 16.32
N LEU A 62 3.44 -32.19 17.32
CA LEU A 62 3.30 -31.77 18.72
C LEU A 62 4.18 -30.56 19.07
N PRO A 63 5.46 -30.48 18.63
CA PRO A 63 6.26 -29.27 18.76
C PRO A 63 5.62 -28.04 18.10
N CYS A 64 5.04 -28.18 16.90
CA CYS A 64 4.37 -27.06 16.23
C CYS A 64 3.12 -26.59 16.98
N ILE A 65 2.35 -27.51 17.57
CA ILE A 65 1.22 -27.16 18.46
C ILE A 65 1.72 -26.35 19.67
N ASP A 66 2.80 -26.80 20.32
CA ASP A 66 3.35 -26.12 21.50
C ASP A 66 3.91 -24.73 21.16
N ALA A 67 4.52 -24.59 19.97
CA ALA A 67 5.02 -23.33 19.46
C ALA A 67 3.91 -22.40 18.92
N GLY A 68 2.72 -22.93 18.67
CA GLY A 68 1.59 -22.19 18.10
C GLY A 68 1.70 -21.92 16.59
N THR A 69 2.64 -22.57 15.89
CA THR A 69 2.88 -22.38 14.45
C THR A 69 1.84 -23.07 13.56
N VAL A 70 1.02 -23.96 14.13
CA VAL A 70 -0.12 -24.56 13.42
C VAL A 70 -1.12 -23.49 13.00
N ASP A 71 -1.34 -22.46 13.84
CA ASP A 71 -2.31 -21.39 13.60
C ASP A 71 -2.01 -20.60 12.32
N GLU A 72 -0.75 -20.52 11.90
CA GLU A 72 -0.30 -19.83 10.69
C GLU A 72 -0.69 -20.56 9.40
N ARG A 73 -0.85 -21.89 9.47
CA ARG A 73 -1.03 -22.77 8.30
C ARG A 73 -2.39 -23.43 8.24
N ILE A 74 -3.14 -23.42 9.35
CA ILE A 74 -4.43 -24.11 9.46
C ILE A 74 -5.45 -23.63 8.42
N CYS A 75 -5.40 -22.36 8.03
CA CYS A 75 -6.27 -21.83 6.97
C CYS A 75 -6.03 -22.53 5.64
N ALA A 76 -4.77 -22.62 5.21
CA ALA A 76 -4.42 -23.21 3.93
C ALA A 76 -4.74 -24.72 3.92
N ALA A 77 -4.45 -25.40 5.02
CA ALA A 77 -4.80 -26.81 5.20
C ALA A 77 -6.32 -27.02 5.11
N CYS A 78 -7.12 -26.18 5.78
CA CYS A 78 -8.58 -26.30 5.78
C CYS A 78 -9.17 -26.05 4.39
N ALA A 79 -8.75 -24.97 3.73
CA ALA A 79 -9.25 -24.59 2.39
C ALA A 79 -9.02 -25.69 1.34
N ASN A 80 -7.87 -26.36 1.41
CA ASN A 80 -7.44 -27.37 0.43
C ASN A 80 -7.77 -28.81 0.83
N ALA A 81 -8.35 -29.05 2.02
CA ALA A 81 -8.68 -30.39 2.48
C ALA A 81 -9.78 -31.01 1.59
N ASP A 82 -9.45 -32.11 0.92
CA ASP A 82 -10.38 -32.87 0.08
C ASP A 82 -11.34 -33.76 0.90
N TYR A 83 -10.98 -34.07 2.15
CA TYR A 83 -11.79 -34.82 3.09
C TYR A 83 -12.78 -33.96 3.90
N LEU A 84 -12.76 -32.64 3.74
CA LEU A 84 -13.74 -31.73 4.33
C LEU A 84 -14.75 -31.30 3.27
N THR A 85 -16.04 -31.32 3.63
CA THR A 85 -17.08 -30.67 2.83
C THR A 85 -16.96 -29.15 2.93
N GLU A 86 -17.51 -28.43 1.96
CA GLU A 86 -17.51 -26.96 1.97
C GLU A 86 -18.15 -26.37 3.25
N GLU A 87 -19.27 -26.94 3.70
CA GLU A 87 -19.91 -26.54 4.96
C GLU A 87 -18.99 -26.73 6.18
N GLU A 88 -18.23 -27.83 6.23
CA GLU A 88 -17.27 -28.09 7.29
C GLU A 88 -16.09 -27.11 7.24
N LYS A 89 -15.58 -26.79 6.05
CA LYS A 89 -14.50 -25.81 5.89
C LYS A 89 -14.94 -24.43 6.36
N LEU A 90 -16.12 -23.98 5.92
CA LEU A 90 -16.71 -22.71 6.37
C LEU A 90 -16.91 -22.70 7.89
N PHE A 91 -17.48 -23.77 8.45
CA PHE A 91 -17.69 -23.89 9.90
C PHE A 91 -16.37 -23.81 10.69
N LEU A 92 -15.34 -24.53 10.26
CA LEU A 92 -14.05 -24.58 10.94
C LEU A 92 -13.31 -23.25 10.86
N LEU A 93 -13.27 -22.60 9.69
CA LEU A 93 -12.61 -21.30 9.51
C LEU A 93 -13.29 -20.18 10.33
N LYS A 94 -14.63 -20.11 10.30
CA LYS A 94 -15.38 -19.16 11.13
C LYS A 94 -15.12 -19.37 12.61
N SER A 95 -15.17 -20.64 13.05
CA SER A 95 -14.94 -20.99 14.45
C SER A 95 -13.51 -20.62 14.87
N PHE A 96 -12.51 -20.91 14.03
CA PHE A 96 -11.12 -20.55 14.28
C PHE A 96 -10.91 -19.04 14.42
N LEU A 97 -11.42 -18.25 13.47
CA LEU A 97 -11.35 -16.79 13.51
C LEU A 97 -11.99 -16.23 14.78
N ARG A 98 -13.20 -16.68 15.11
CA ARG A 98 -13.93 -16.23 16.31
C ARG A 98 -13.20 -16.60 17.61
N ARG A 99 -12.71 -17.83 17.72
CA ARG A 99 -11.96 -18.28 18.90
C ARG A 99 -10.69 -17.47 19.09
N LYS A 100 -10.03 -17.13 17.98
CA LYS A 100 -8.84 -16.29 17.98
C LYS A 100 -9.14 -14.88 18.45
N THR A 101 -10.15 -14.22 17.89
CA THR A 101 -10.51 -12.85 18.29
C THR A 101 -11.00 -12.77 19.74
N GLU A 102 -11.81 -13.74 20.19
CA GLU A 102 -12.22 -13.86 21.61
C GLU A 102 -11.01 -14.00 22.55
N ALA A 103 -10.02 -14.81 22.17
CA ALA A 103 -8.81 -15.01 22.97
C ALA A 103 -7.94 -13.75 23.03
N ASP A 104 -7.73 -13.09 21.89
CA ASP A 104 -6.94 -11.86 21.80
C ASP A 104 -7.59 -10.72 22.58
N ARG A 105 -8.93 -10.60 22.51
CA ARG A 105 -9.71 -9.65 23.33
C ARG A 105 -9.54 -9.91 24.81
N GLY A 106 -9.76 -11.16 25.24
CA GLY A 106 -9.60 -11.53 26.66
C GLY A 106 -8.19 -11.25 27.20
N MET A 107 -7.14 -11.46 26.39
CA MET A 107 -5.78 -11.09 26.77
C MET A 107 -5.61 -9.58 26.90
N ARG A 108 -6.09 -8.81 25.92
CA ARG A 108 -6.01 -7.34 25.98
C ARG A 108 -6.70 -6.79 27.22
N GLU A 109 -7.88 -7.31 27.57
CA GLU A 109 -8.63 -6.91 28.77
C GLU A 109 -7.88 -7.25 30.07
N GLN A 110 -7.16 -8.38 30.12
CA GLN A 110 -6.45 -8.83 31.32
C GLN A 110 -5.08 -8.19 31.53
N ILE A 111 -4.30 -8.06 30.45
CA ILE A 111 -2.88 -7.67 30.53
C ILE A 111 -2.52 -6.45 29.67
N GLY A 112 -3.48 -5.85 28.95
CA GLY A 112 -3.31 -4.61 28.19
C GLY A 112 -2.68 -4.76 26.80
N PHE A 113 -2.23 -5.96 26.42
CA PHE A 113 -1.66 -6.24 25.10
C PHE A 113 -1.94 -7.69 24.67
N VAL A 114 -1.71 -7.99 23.38
CA VAL A 114 -1.94 -9.32 22.80
C VAL A 114 -0.59 -10.01 22.59
N TRP A 115 -0.38 -11.15 23.25
CA TRP A 115 0.82 -11.99 23.09
C TRP A 115 0.42 -13.40 22.68
N SER A 116 0.15 -13.55 21.38
CA SER A 116 -0.37 -14.79 20.81
C SER A 116 0.14 -14.93 19.37
N PRO A 117 0.26 -16.17 18.85
CA PRO A 117 0.59 -16.40 17.44
C PRO A 117 -0.30 -15.57 16.51
N GLN A 118 0.30 -15.02 15.45
CA GLN A 118 -0.44 -14.32 14.41
C GLN A 118 -1.13 -15.36 13.51
N ILE A 119 -2.24 -14.97 12.89
CA ILE A 119 -2.96 -15.85 11.96
C ILE A 119 -3.18 -15.14 10.62
N PRO A 120 -3.33 -15.88 9.52
CA PRO A 120 -3.54 -15.31 8.19
C PRO A 120 -5.00 -14.86 8.00
N TYR A 121 -5.43 -13.81 8.73
CA TYR A 121 -6.80 -13.26 8.68
C TYR A 121 -7.32 -13.03 7.26
N GLN A 122 -6.55 -12.35 6.41
CA GLN A 122 -6.92 -12.06 5.03
C GLN A 122 -7.12 -13.36 4.24
N SER A 123 -6.28 -14.37 4.42
CA SER A 123 -6.42 -15.66 3.71
C SER A 123 -7.68 -16.40 4.16
N CYS A 124 -7.94 -16.42 5.48
CA CYS A 124 -9.16 -17.02 6.02
C CYS A 124 -10.40 -16.32 5.45
N VAL A 125 -10.42 -14.99 5.48
CA VAL A 125 -11.57 -14.21 4.99
C VAL A 125 -11.70 -14.31 3.47
N SER A 126 -10.62 -14.41 2.70
CA SER A 126 -10.71 -14.66 1.25
C SER A 126 -11.54 -15.90 0.94
N TYR A 127 -11.24 -17.01 1.61
CA TYR A 127 -12.00 -18.24 1.44
C TYR A 127 -13.48 -18.04 1.80
N LEU A 128 -13.77 -17.37 2.92
CA LEU A 128 -15.15 -17.13 3.33
C LEU A 128 -15.90 -16.25 2.31
N LEU A 129 -15.27 -15.20 1.78
CA LEU A 129 -15.88 -14.28 0.83
C LEU A 129 -16.09 -14.88 -0.58
N GLU A 130 -15.36 -15.94 -0.93
CA GLU A 130 -15.64 -16.72 -2.15
C GLU A 130 -16.96 -17.50 -2.07
N HIS A 131 -17.45 -17.78 -0.85
CA HIS A 131 -18.59 -18.66 -0.61
C HIS A 131 -19.78 -17.95 0.02
N GLU A 132 -19.56 -16.81 0.69
CA GLU A 132 -20.55 -16.10 1.47
C GLU A 132 -20.44 -14.59 1.29
N PRO A 133 -21.55 -13.84 1.44
CA PRO A 133 -21.51 -12.39 1.36
C PRO A 133 -20.65 -11.78 2.47
N LEU A 134 -20.12 -10.58 2.20
CA LEU A 134 -19.42 -9.79 3.20
C LEU A 134 -20.37 -9.45 4.36
N THR A 135 -19.91 -9.70 5.58
CA THR A 135 -20.61 -9.36 6.82
C THR A 135 -19.80 -8.36 7.63
N GLU A 136 -20.42 -7.72 8.62
CA GLU A 136 -19.71 -6.86 9.58
C GLU A 136 -18.60 -7.62 10.32
N GLU A 137 -18.84 -8.89 10.66
CA GLU A 137 -17.85 -9.75 11.30
C GLU A 137 -16.62 -9.96 10.39
N TYR A 138 -16.84 -10.17 9.07
CA TYR A 138 -15.75 -10.33 8.12
C TYR A 138 -14.99 -9.03 7.90
N LEU A 139 -15.69 -7.88 7.87
CA LEU A 139 -15.04 -6.57 7.82
C LEU A 139 -14.14 -6.35 9.04
N LEU A 140 -14.58 -6.76 10.24
CA LEU A 140 -13.77 -6.70 11.45
C LEU A 140 -12.49 -7.54 11.31
N TYR A 141 -12.61 -8.76 10.80
CA TYR A 141 -11.46 -9.63 10.53
C TYR A 141 -10.48 -9.02 9.51
N LEU A 142 -10.98 -8.35 8.47
CA LEU A 142 -10.14 -7.65 7.48
C LEU A 142 -9.36 -6.46 8.06
N LEU A 143 -9.76 -5.92 9.21
CA LEU A 143 -9.07 -4.84 9.92
C LEU A 143 -8.05 -5.36 10.95
N MET A 144 -7.95 -6.67 11.15
CA MET A 144 -7.00 -7.27 12.08
C MET A 144 -5.57 -7.21 11.52
N LYS A 145 -4.60 -7.10 12.44
CA LYS A 145 -3.18 -7.22 12.07
C LYS A 145 -2.94 -8.61 11.50
N ASP A 146 -2.28 -8.66 10.37
CA ASP A 146 -2.01 -9.91 9.65
C ASP A 146 -0.57 -9.88 9.12
N SER A 147 0.33 -10.66 9.69
CA SER A 147 1.69 -10.79 9.14
C SER A 147 1.85 -11.98 8.20
N GLU A 148 0.82 -12.83 8.11
CA GLU A 148 0.92 -14.18 7.56
C GLU A 148 0.30 -14.30 6.17
N SER A 149 -0.74 -13.53 5.86
CA SER A 149 -1.40 -13.59 4.56
C SER A 149 -0.63 -12.92 3.44
N PRO A 150 -0.59 -13.52 2.24
CA PRO A 150 0.09 -12.95 1.07
C PRO A 150 -0.61 -11.67 0.60
N ASN A 151 0.12 -10.84 -0.17
CA ASN A 151 -0.40 -9.59 -0.70
C ASN A 151 -1.61 -9.82 -1.62
N GLU A 152 -1.64 -10.95 -2.31
CA GLU A 152 -2.68 -11.36 -3.23
C GLU A 152 -4.03 -11.54 -2.52
N SER A 153 -4.07 -12.19 -1.34
CA SER A 153 -5.30 -12.34 -0.53
C SER A 153 -5.85 -10.98 -0.11
N PHE A 154 -4.96 -10.08 0.31
CA PHE A 154 -5.36 -8.71 0.64
C PHE A 154 -5.97 -7.99 -0.58
N ILE A 155 -5.32 -8.06 -1.74
CA ILE A 155 -5.82 -7.41 -2.96
C ILE A 155 -7.16 -8.00 -3.40
N HIS A 156 -7.31 -9.32 -3.31
CA HIS A 156 -8.56 -10.02 -3.60
C HIS A 156 -9.70 -9.54 -2.69
N ASN A 157 -9.49 -9.53 -1.38
CA ASN A 157 -10.49 -9.07 -0.41
C ASN A 157 -10.85 -7.60 -0.61
N PHE A 158 -9.85 -6.77 -0.91
CA PHE A 158 -10.08 -5.35 -1.20
C PHE A 158 -10.96 -5.15 -2.44
N GLN A 159 -10.77 -5.97 -3.49
CA GLN A 159 -11.65 -5.93 -4.67
C GLN A 159 -13.08 -6.34 -4.33
N ILE A 160 -13.28 -7.36 -3.49
CA ILE A 160 -14.62 -7.76 -3.04
C ILE A 160 -15.27 -6.61 -2.26
N LEU A 161 -14.56 -6.06 -1.28
CA LEU A 161 -15.04 -4.95 -0.44
C LEU A 161 -15.44 -3.73 -1.28
N LEU A 162 -14.62 -3.35 -2.26
CA LEU A 162 -14.94 -2.22 -3.14
C LEU A 162 -16.18 -2.46 -4.01
N ASN A 163 -16.42 -3.70 -4.43
CA ASN A 163 -17.54 -4.07 -5.29
C ASN A 163 -18.82 -4.40 -4.51
N ASP A 164 -18.76 -4.49 -3.19
CA ASP A 164 -19.94 -4.72 -2.37
C ASP A 164 -20.91 -3.52 -2.48
N ARG A 165 -22.16 -3.81 -2.84
CA ARG A 165 -23.20 -2.78 -3.06
C ARG A 165 -23.88 -2.32 -1.78
N ASN A 166 -23.73 -3.08 -0.69
CA ASN A 166 -24.31 -2.75 0.61
C ASN A 166 -23.39 -1.83 1.42
N LEU A 167 -22.11 -1.72 1.03
CA LEU A 167 -21.17 -0.80 1.63
C LEU A 167 -21.23 0.58 0.97
N SER A 168 -21.25 1.64 1.79
CA SER A 168 -21.10 3.00 1.29
C SER A 168 -19.68 3.27 0.82
N ASP A 169 -19.52 4.24 -0.08
CA ASP A 169 -18.21 4.71 -0.55
C ASP A 169 -17.30 5.15 0.60
N THR A 170 -17.88 5.75 1.65
CA THR A 170 -17.14 6.18 2.84
C THR A 170 -16.52 4.99 3.58
N VAL A 171 -17.25 3.88 3.74
CA VAL A 171 -16.70 2.66 4.37
C VAL A 171 -15.59 2.05 3.51
N LYS A 172 -15.81 2.02 2.19
CA LYS A 172 -14.85 1.51 1.20
C LYS A 172 -13.53 2.29 1.22
N ILE A 173 -13.62 3.62 1.15
CA ILE A 173 -12.46 4.51 1.21
C ILE A 173 -11.85 4.48 2.61
N GLY A 174 -12.66 4.45 3.66
CA GLY A 174 -12.22 4.28 5.02
C GLY A 174 -11.33 3.04 5.15
N TYR A 175 -11.76 1.90 4.60
CA TYR A 175 -10.94 0.68 4.62
C TYR A 175 -9.58 0.91 3.94
N TYR A 176 -9.55 1.51 2.75
CA TYR A 176 -8.31 1.87 2.04
C TYR A 176 -7.40 2.81 2.84
N LEU A 177 -7.96 3.76 3.59
CA LEU A 177 -7.17 4.65 4.44
C LEU A 177 -6.68 3.95 5.71
N CYS A 178 -7.25 2.79 6.06
CA CYS A 178 -7.04 2.05 7.30
C CYS A 178 -6.43 0.66 7.06
N LEU A 179 -5.61 0.51 6.01
CA LEU A 179 -5.05 -0.80 5.68
C LEU A 179 -4.29 -1.37 6.88
N PRO A 180 -4.53 -2.64 7.25
CA PRO A 180 -3.87 -3.24 8.38
C PRO A 180 -2.35 -3.22 8.18
N ASN A 181 -1.64 -2.90 9.26
CA ASN A 181 -0.19 -2.93 9.32
C ASN A 181 0.27 -4.39 9.18
N MET A 182 0.92 -4.72 8.07
CA MET A 182 1.53 -6.04 7.86
C MET A 182 3.04 -5.91 8.09
N ASP A 183 3.71 -7.03 8.38
CA ASP A 183 5.16 -7.03 8.60
C ASP A 183 5.92 -6.37 7.42
N ARG A 184 6.95 -5.57 7.75
CA ARG A 184 7.77 -4.80 6.80
C ARG A 184 8.46 -5.67 5.75
N ARG A 185 8.52 -6.98 5.97
CA ARG A 185 9.10 -7.98 5.06
C ARG A 185 8.31 -8.14 3.74
N ARG A 186 7.04 -7.70 3.64
CA ARG A 186 6.15 -7.98 2.49
C ARG A 186 5.95 -6.84 1.47
N ASP A 187 6.90 -5.90 1.37
CA ASP A 187 6.85 -4.74 0.46
C ASP A 187 5.50 -3.96 0.51
N PRO A 188 5.28 -3.18 1.59
CA PRO A 188 4.03 -2.43 1.78
C PRO A 188 3.75 -1.42 0.66
N THR A 189 4.79 -0.95 -0.05
CA THR A 189 4.67 0.02 -1.14
C THR A 189 3.97 -0.60 -2.36
N LYS A 190 4.37 -1.81 -2.77
CA LYS A 190 3.77 -2.48 -3.93
C LYS A 190 2.28 -2.73 -3.71
N ARG A 191 1.92 -3.15 -2.51
CA ARG A 191 0.52 -3.37 -2.11
C ARG A 191 -0.28 -2.09 -2.14
N LEU A 192 0.23 -1.01 -1.53
CA LEU A 192 -0.49 0.27 -1.48
C LEU A 192 -0.71 0.81 -2.89
N LYS A 193 0.30 0.78 -3.77
CA LYS A 193 0.16 1.16 -5.20
C LYS A 193 -0.95 0.39 -5.90
N LYS A 194 -1.01 -0.93 -5.69
CA LYS A 194 -2.02 -1.78 -6.32
C LYS A 194 -3.42 -1.48 -5.78
N ALA A 195 -3.56 -1.29 -4.46
CA ALA A 195 -4.82 -0.88 -3.85
C ALA A 195 -5.27 0.50 -4.37
N THR A 196 -4.36 1.47 -4.48
CA THR A 196 -4.66 2.78 -5.06
C THR A 196 -5.14 2.66 -6.51
N SER A 197 -4.53 1.81 -7.33
CA SER A 197 -5.00 1.58 -8.72
C SER A 197 -6.44 1.08 -8.71
N ILE A 198 -6.70 0.03 -7.92
CA ILE A 198 -8.02 -0.59 -7.87
C ILE A 198 -9.07 0.41 -7.40
N LEU A 199 -8.77 1.21 -6.36
CA LEU A 199 -9.71 2.22 -5.86
C LEU A 199 -10.00 3.30 -6.90
N LEU A 200 -8.97 3.87 -7.51
CA LEU A 200 -9.12 4.98 -8.45
C LEU A 200 -9.76 4.55 -9.77
N ASP A 201 -9.49 3.33 -10.23
CA ASP A 201 -10.07 2.79 -11.47
C ASP A 201 -11.44 2.12 -11.25
N SER A 202 -11.91 2.00 -10.00
CA SER A 202 -13.18 1.34 -9.68
C SER A 202 -14.39 2.16 -10.12
N GLU A 203 -15.31 1.53 -10.83
CA GLU A 203 -16.66 2.06 -11.10
C GLU A 203 -17.62 1.87 -9.91
N ALA A 204 -17.26 1.03 -8.95
CA ALA A 204 -18.07 0.75 -7.75
C ALA A 204 -17.94 1.84 -6.66
N VAL A 205 -17.09 2.85 -6.90
CA VAL A 205 -16.96 4.06 -6.07
C VAL A 205 -17.22 5.27 -6.97
N ALA A 206 -18.09 6.17 -6.51
CA ALA A 206 -18.45 7.37 -7.27
C ALA A 206 -17.20 8.20 -7.63
N LYS A 207 -17.19 8.79 -8.83
CA LYS A 207 -16.04 9.57 -9.32
C LYS A 207 -15.70 10.72 -8.36
N GLU A 208 -16.71 11.36 -7.82
CA GLU A 208 -16.61 12.47 -6.89
C GLU A 208 -15.89 12.04 -5.61
N ASN A 209 -16.19 10.85 -5.08
CA ASN A 209 -15.52 10.31 -3.89
C ASN A 209 -14.08 9.88 -4.19
N ARG A 210 -13.79 9.39 -5.40
CA ARG A 210 -12.41 9.15 -5.84
C ARG A 210 -11.60 10.45 -5.99
N VAL A 211 -12.22 11.54 -6.45
CA VAL A 211 -11.61 12.87 -6.46
C VAL A 211 -11.30 13.34 -5.03
N LYS A 212 -12.22 13.16 -4.07
CA LYS A 212 -11.94 13.46 -2.66
C LYS A 212 -10.72 12.68 -2.14
N VAL A 213 -10.56 11.40 -2.51
CA VAL A 213 -9.35 10.63 -2.17
C VAL A 213 -8.08 11.27 -2.71
N PHE A 214 -8.09 11.73 -3.97
CA PHE A 214 -6.96 12.48 -4.52
C PHE A 214 -6.68 13.76 -3.73
N GLU A 215 -7.71 14.53 -3.39
CA GLU A 215 -7.57 15.76 -2.59
C GLU A 215 -6.92 15.46 -1.23
N LEU A 216 -7.35 14.40 -0.54
CA LEU A 216 -6.75 13.95 0.72
C LEU A 216 -5.27 13.57 0.55
N LEU A 217 -4.93 12.82 -0.50
CA LEU A 217 -3.54 12.40 -0.78
C LEU A 217 -2.66 13.58 -1.19
N ARG A 218 -3.24 14.63 -1.77
CA ARG A 218 -2.54 15.86 -2.10
C ARG A 218 -2.11 16.60 -0.84
N GLU A 219 -2.95 16.60 0.21
CA GLU A 219 -2.66 17.30 1.45
C GLU A 219 -1.40 16.74 2.16
N PRO A 220 -0.33 17.55 2.32
CA PRO A 220 0.97 17.04 2.75
C PRO A 220 1.06 16.56 4.19
N ASP A 221 0.14 17.02 5.05
CA ASP A 221 0.16 16.72 6.49
C ASP A 221 -1.14 16.06 6.99
N LEU A 222 -2.04 15.67 6.09
CA LEU A 222 -3.38 15.19 6.44
C LEU A 222 -3.34 14.07 7.49
N PHE A 223 -2.51 13.04 7.28
CA PHE A 223 -2.44 11.92 8.22
C PHE A 223 -1.87 12.33 9.59
N MET A 224 -0.96 13.31 9.64
CA MET A 224 -0.50 13.89 10.90
C MET A 224 -1.59 14.72 11.58
N GLN A 225 -2.40 15.46 10.82
CA GLN A 225 -3.53 16.24 11.33
C GLN A 225 -4.62 15.32 11.88
N ILE A 226 -4.96 14.25 11.15
CA ILE A 226 -5.89 13.19 11.60
C ILE A 226 -5.39 12.60 12.93
N ARG A 227 -4.11 12.24 13.01
CA ARG A 227 -3.49 11.73 14.26
C ARG A 227 -3.62 12.73 15.39
N LYS A 228 -3.23 13.97 15.16
CA LYS A 228 -3.26 15.02 16.19
C LYS A 228 -4.69 15.22 16.69
N GLY A 229 -5.65 15.27 15.78
CA GLY A 229 -7.06 15.36 16.14
C GLY A 229 -7.55 14.18 16.96
N PHE A 230 -7.15 12.94 16.64
CA PHE A 230 -7.43 11.78 17.50
C PHE A 230 -6.77 11.84 18.87
N GLU A 231 -5.50 12.24 18.94
CA GLU A 231 -4.79 12.39 20.20
C GLU A 231 -5.41 13.49 21.07
N GLU A 232 -5.93 14.56 20.45
CA GLU A 232 -6.65 15.65 21.11
C GLU A 232 -8.03 15.18 21.59
N LEU A 233 -8.81 14.48 20.76
CA LEU A 233 -10.09 13.88 21.15
C LEU A 233 -9.92 12.90 22.32
N ARG A 234 -8.90 12.03 22.27
CA ARG A 234 -8.59 11.10 23.36
C ARG A 234 -8.15 11.80 24.65
N LYS A 235 -7.58 13.00 24.57
CA LYS A 235 -7.24 13.85 25.74
C LYS A 235 -8.45 14.65 26.23
N ALA A 236 -9.39 14.98 25.34
CA ALA A 236 -10.58 15.79 25.59
C ALA A 236 -11.65 15.09 26.43
N GLU A 237 -11.55 13.77 26.64
CA GLU A 237 -12.34 13.04 27.65
C GLU A 237 -12.12 13.56 29.10
N GLY A 238 -11.23 14.56 29.31
CA GLY A 238 -11.00 15.22 30.60
C GLY A 238 -11.39 16.70 30.72
N THR A 239 -11.54 17.48 29.63
CA THR A 239 -11.85 18.93 29.68
C THR A 239 -12.17 19.49 28.29
N ASP A 240 -13.04 20.51 28.22
CA ASP A 240 -13.37 21.36 27.04
C ASP A 240 -12.15 21.57 26.11
N ALA A 241 -12.04 20.76 25.06
CA ALA A 241 -11.08 20.97 24.00
C ALA A 241 -11.75 21.81 22.92
N GLY A 242 -11.04 22.85 22.46
CA GLY A 242 -11.47 23.68 21.34
C GLY A 242 -11.75 22.87 20.07
N GLU A 243 -12.51 23.47 19.16
CA GLU A 243 -12.92 22.86 17.90
C GLU A 243 -11.72 22.39 17.07
N VAL A 244 -11.58 21.07 16.90
CA VAL A 244 -10.63 20.48 15.95
C VAL A 244 -11.30 20.46 14.59
N TYR A 245 -10.83 21.30 13.67
CA TYR A 245 -11.36 21.35 12.30
C TYR A 245 -10.73 20.25 11.45
N PHE A 246 -11.54 19.32 10.96
CA PHE A 246 -11.14 18.36 9.93
C PHE A 246 -11.65 18.82 8.56
N THR A 247 -11.08 18.26 7.49
CA THR A 247 -11.68 18.45 6.17
C THR A 247 -13.04 17.75 6.11
N PRO A 248 -14.04 18.26 5.36
CA PRO A 248 -15.40 17.71 5.37
C PRO A 248 -15.47 16.21 5.09
N PHE A 249 -14.61 15.68 4.21
CA PHE A 249 -14.56 14.24 3.94
C PHE A 249 -14.10 13.42 5.16
N ILE A 250 -13.19 13.96 5.96
CA ILE A 250 -12.73 13.30 7.19
C ILE A 250 -13.82 13.38 8.27
N GLU A 251 -14.58 14.47 8.33
CA GLU A 251 -15.77 14.58 9.18
C GLU A 251 -16.84 13.56 8.78
N ASP A 252 -17.13 13.43 7.49
CA ASP A 252 -18.06 12.43 6.95
C ASP A 252 -17.60 11.00 7.29
N LEU A 253 -16.29 10.73 7.17
CA LEU A 253 -15.70 9.46 7.59
C LEU A 253 -15.92 9.22 9.08
N PHE A 254 -15.70 10.22 9.92
CA PHE A 254 -15.91 10.11 11.36
C PHE A 254 -17.35 9.87 11.75
N GLN A 255 -18.27 10.59 11.14
CA GLN A 255 -19.69 10.37 11.36
C GLN A 255 -20.10 8.96 10.92
N SER A 256 -19.62 8.50 9.76
CA SER A 256 -19.87 7.14 9.29
C SER A 256 -19.29 6.09 10.24
N LEU A 257 -18.12 6.33 10.82
CA LEU A 257 -17.53 5.45 11.83
C LEU A 257 -18.39 5.45 13.11
N ALA A 258 -18.87 6.59 13.58
CA ALA A 258 -19.68 6.68 14.80
C ALA A 258 -21.00 5.90 14.72
N GLU A 259 -21.52 5.65 13.52
CA GLU A 259 -22.73 4.85 13.27
C GLU A 259 -22.45 3.34 13.22
N MET A 260 -21.19 2.90 13.17
CA MET A 260 -20.83 1.47 13.12
C MET A 260 -20.88 0.78 14.49
N PRO A 261 -20.93 -0.56 14.54
CA PRO A 261 -20.66 -1.32 15.75
C PRO A 261 -19.31 -0.94 16.39
N GLU A 262 -19.28 -0.84 17.73
CA GLU A 262 -18.12 -0.41 18.53
C GLU A 262 -16.82 -1.15 18.16
N GLU A 263 -16.91 -2.45 17.88
CA GLU A 263 -15.76 -3.28 17.53
C GLU A 263 -15.15 -2.88 16.18
N LEU A 264 -15.98 -2.49 15.21
CA LEU A 264 -15.52 -1.95 13.93
C LEU A 264 -14.91 -0.56 14.12
N GLN A 265 -15.54 0.28 14.93
CA GLN A 265 -14.98 1.60 15.27
C GLN A 265 -13.57 1.46 15.83
N GLU A 266 -13.37 0.62 16.85
CA GLU A 266 -12.05 0.38 17.44
C GLU A 266 -11.05 -0.14 16.39
N GLY A 267 -11.48 -1.05 15.50
CA GLY A 267 -10.68 -1.57 14.41
C GLY A 267 -10.17 -0.50 13.45
N TYR A 268 -11.06 0.36 12.97
CA TYR A 268 -10.73 1.50 12.10
C TYR A 268 -9.82 2.49 12.81
N LEU A 269 -10.17 2.93 14.02
CA LEU A 269 -9.39 3.87 14.82
C LEU A 269 -7.96 3.37 15.07
N ARG A 270 -7.82 2.10 15.48
CA ARG A 270 -6.53 1.44 15.67
C ARG A 270 -5.70 1.48 14.41
N ASN A 271 -6.30 1.19 13.25
CA ASN A 271 -5.56 1.16 12.00
C ASN A 271 -5.20 2.57 11.54
N ILE A 272 -6.07 3.58 11.63
CA ILE A 272 -5.72 4.97 11.26
C ILE A 272 -4.52 5.48 12.06
N LEU A 273 -4.48 5.18 13.37
CA LEU A 273 -3.34 5.56 14.20
C LEU A 273 -2.04 4.84 13.81
N ASN A 274 -2.14 3.64 13.26
CA ASN A 274 -1.01 2.86 12.74
C ASN A 274 -0.64 3.19 11.29
N VAL A 275 -1.57 3.78 10.51
CA VAL A 275 -1.40 4.11 9.09
C VAL A 275 -0.26 5.12 8.86
N ILE A 276 0.17 5.79 9.91
CA ILE A 276 1.29 6.73 9.94
C ILE A 276 2.63 6.04 9.66
N ASP A 277 2.69 4.70 9.76
CA ASP A 277 3.81 3.89 9.28
C ASP A 277 3.79 3.66 7.75
N PHE A 278 2.68 3.94 7.06
CA PHE A 278 2.57 3.83 5.61
C PHE A 278 2.91 5.14 4.92
N ASP A 279 3.95 5.09 4.09
CA ASP A 279 4.35 6.22 3.26
C ASP A 279 3.44 6.35 2.02
N PHE A 280 2.33 7.09 2.13
CA PHE A 280 1.46 7.42 0.99
C PHE A 280 2.16 8.24 -0.09
N ASN A 281 3.36 8.78 0.16
CA ASN A 281 4.13 9.45 -0.88
C ASN A 281 4.38 8.54 -2.09
N CYS A 282 4.44 7.22 -1.88
CA CYS A 282 4.65 6.26 -2.96
C CYS A 282 3.48 6.17 -3.96
N VAL A 283 2.28 6.67 -3.60
CA VAL A 283 1.07 6.64 -4.45
C VAL A 283 0.59 8.03 -4.89
N ARG A 284 1.11 9.12 -4.31
CA ARG A 284 0.72 10.50 -4.67
C ARG A 284 0.86 10.79 -6.16
N ARG A 285 1.98 10.39 -6.77
CA ARG A 285 2.21 10.58 -8.21
C ARG A 285 1.18 9.81 -9.05
N GLN A 286 0.84 8.58 -8.65
CA GLN A 286 -0.16 7.78 -9.34
C GLN A 286 -1.58 8.40 -9.20
N ALA A 287 -1.95 8.88 -8.02
CA ALA A 287 -3.24 9.52 -7.81
C ALA A 287 -3.38 10.84 -8.59
N CYS A 288 -2.29 11.60 -8.69
CA CYS A 288 -2.23 12.83 -9.49
C CYS A 288 -2.38 12.55 -11.00
N ASP A 289 -1.68 11.54 -11.51
CA ASP A 289 -1.78 11.11 -12.91
C ASP A 289 -3.22 10.69 -13.26
N TRP A 290 -3.84 9.88 -12.39
CA TRP A 290 -5.25 9.52 -12.52
C TRP A 290 -6.13 10.78 -12.55
N TYR A 291 -6.01 11.67 -11.57
CA TYR A 291 -6.85 12.87 -11.51
C TYR A 291 -6.78 13.70 -12.80
N ILE A 292 -5.57 13.98 -13.31
CA ILE A 292 -5.38 14.74 -14.55
C ILE A 292 -5.98 14.00 -15.75
N SER A 293 -5.82 12.67 -15.81
CA SER A 293 -6.40 11.85 -16.89
C SER A 293 -7.92 11.88 -16.94
N GLN A 294 -8.59 12.11 -15.79
CA GLN A 294 -10.04 12.12 -15.66
C GLN A 294 -10.69 13.46 -16.05
N LEU A 295 -9.89 14.49 -16.31
CA LEU A 295 -10.37 15.80 -16.75
C LEU A 295 -10.74 15.74 -18.24
N PRO A 296 -11.97 16.13 -18.62
CA PRO A 296 -12.48 15.89 -19.97
C PRO A 296 -11.87 16.81 -21.03
N THR A 297 -11.46 18.03 -20.67
CA THR A 297 -10.92 19.01 -21.62
C THR A 297 -9.44 19.29 -21.41
N LEU A 298 -8.76 19.72 -22.48
CA LEU A 298 -7.36 20.15 -22.41
C LEU A 298 -7.18 21.37 -21.49
N GLU A 299 -8.16 22.27 -21.47
CA GLU A 299 -8.15 23.51 -20.69
C GLU A 299 -8.26 23.23 -19.19
N GLU A 300 -9.14 22.29 -18.78
CA GLU A 300 -9.18 21.84 -17.38
C GLU A 300 -7.88 21.15 -16.97
N LYS A 301 -7.25 20.37 -17.87
CA LYS A 301 -5.93 19.76 -17.62
C LYS A 301 -4.86 20.83 -17.43
N LYS A 302 -4.82 21.87 -18.27
CA LYS A 302 -3.90 23.02 -18.13
C LYS A 302 -4.09 23.73 -16.79
N GLU A 303 -5.34 23.98 -16.41
CA GLU A 303 -5.67 24.63 -15.14
C GLU A 303 -5.23 23.76 -13.96
N ALA A 304 -5.52 22.46 -13.98
CA ALA A 304 -5.10 21.53 -12.96
C ALA A 304 -3.56 21.45 -12.83
N ILE A 305 -2.85 21.31 -13.96
CA ILE A 305 -1.38 21.27 -13.96
C ILE A 305 -0.81 22.56 -13.37
N THR A 306 -1.32 23.73 -13.78
CA THR A 306 -0.91 25.03 -13.24
C THR A 306 -1.11 25.08 -11.73
N ARG A 307 -2.33 24.76 -11.24
CA ARG A 307 -2.67 24.76 -9.81
C ARG A 307 -1.78 23.82 -8.99
N LEU A 308 -1.45 22.64 -9.52
CA LEU A 308 -0.59 21.67 -8.83
C LEU A 308 0.87 22.13 -8.76
N ILE A 309 1.32 22.93 -9.74
CA ILE A 309 2.68 23.47 -9.81
C ILE A 309 2.83 24.72 -8.93
N GLU A 310 1.77 25.49 -8.66
CA GLU A 310 1.80 26.72 -7.83
C GLU A 310 2.73 26.64 -6.60
N ASN A 311 3.54 27.67 -6.36
CA ASN A 311 4.52 27.72 -5.26
C ASN A 311 5.64 26.66 -5.35
N VAL A 312 6.03 26.23 -6.56
CA VAL A 312 7.12 25.25 -6.77
C VAL A 312 8.50 25.73 -6.29
N ASP A 313 8.67 27.03 -6.11
CA ASP A 313 9.84 27.67 -5.52
C ASP A 313 9.94 27.43 -4.01
N ASN A 314 8.83 27.13 -3.33
CA ASN A 314 8.74 26.97 -1.88
C ASN A 314 8.07 25.67 -1.45
N VAL A 315 8.60 24.52 -1.90
CA VAL A 315 8.09 23.20 -1.49
C VAL A 315 8.52 22.89 -0.07
N LYS A 316 7.55 22.69 0.83
CA LYS A 316 7.76 22.54 2.28
C LYS A 316 7.77 21.08 2.77
N SER A 317 7.29 20.14 1.97
CA SER A 317 7.17 18.72 2.35
C SER A 317 7.48 17.78 1.19
N ASP A 318 7.90 16.56 1.51
CA ASP A 318 8.09 15.50 0.52
C ASP A 318 6.79 15.11 -0.19
N GLY A 319 5.64 15.24 0.46
CA GLY A 319 4.34 14.95 -0.13
C GLY A 319 4.00 15.86 -1.30
N ASP A 320 4.23 17.16 -1.15
CA ASP A 320 4.00 18.16 -2.19
C ASP A 320 4.95 17.98 -3.39
N LYS A 321 6.20 17.56 -3.13
CA LYS A 321 7.17 17.20 -4.17
C LYS A 321 6.64 16.18 -5.16
N TYR A 322 6.04 15.07 -4.70
CA TYR A 322 5.60 13.99 -5.61
C TYR A 322 4.40 14.40 -6.48
N ILE A 323 3.51 15.24 -5.95
CA ILE A 323 2.39 15.80 -6.71
C ILE A 323 2.91 16.74 -7.80
N LYS A 324 3.82 17.66 -7.45
CA LYS A 324 4.46 18.58 -8.41
C LYS A 324 5.22 17.84 -9.51
N MET A 325 6.01 16.83 -9.13
CA MET A 325 6.69 15.97 -10.10
C MET A 325 5.72 15.31 -11.08
N CYS A 326 4.55 14.87 -10.61
CA CYS A 326 3.51 14.32 -11.48
C CYS A 326 2.93 15.36 -12.45
N ALA A 327 2.66 16.57 -11.97
CA ALA A 327 2.14 17.64 -12.82
C ALA A 327 3.13 17.95 -13.97
N TYR A 328 4.44 17.91 -13.70
CA TYR A 328 5.46 18.00 -14.75
C TYR A 328 5.52 16.80 -15.69
N ASP A 329 5.21 15.59 -15.22
CA ASP A 329 5.09 14.43 -16.11
C ASP A 329 3.90 14.56 -17.05
N ALA A 330 2.75 15.01 -16.53
CA ALA A 330 1.57 15.27 -17.33
C ALA A 330 1.83 16.39 -18.35
N LEU A 331 2.50 17.46 -17.93
CA LEU A 331 2.92 18.54 -18.82
C LEU A 331 3.81 18.03 -19.96
N TYR A 332 4.79 17.16 -19.65
CA TYR A 332 5.66 16.58 -20.66
C TYR A 332 4.92 15.58 -21.57
N SER A 333 4.10 14.69 -21.02
CA SER A 333 3.39 13.67 -21.80
C SER A 333 2.38 14.26 -22.77
N MET A 334 1.81 15.42 -22.42
CA MET A 334 0.84 16.15 -23.24
C MET A 334 1.47 17.28 -24.07
N SER A 335 2.80 17.39 -24.10
CA SER A 335 3.50 18.54 -24.71
C SER A 335 3.17 18.76 -26.19
N GLU A 336 2.82 17.71 -26.94
CA GLU A 336 2.42 17.82 -28.36
C GLU A 336 1.02 18.42 -28.54
N GLU A 337 0.15 18.32 -27.53
CA GLU A 337 -1.22 18.86 -27.55
C GLU A 337 -1.28 20.26 -26.91
N LEU A 338 -0.29 20.60 -26.09
CA LEU A 338 -0.22 21.85 -25.36
C LEU A 338 0.52 22.93 -26.16
N ASP A 339 0.25 24.17 -25.82
CA ASP A 339 0.98 25.31 -26.38
C ASP A 339 2.46 25.26 -25.95
N GLU A 340 3.36 25.48 -26.92
CA GLU A 340 4.81 25.37 -26.70
C GLU A 340 5.30 26.34 -25.62
N ASP A 341 4.84 27.60 -25.69
CA ASP A 341 5.21 28.64 -24.74
C ASP A 341 4.68 28.32 -23.34
N PHE A 342 3.45 27.81 -23.23
CA PHE A 342 2.88 27.33 -21.98
C PHE A 342 3.73 26.22 -21.33
N VAL A 343 4.11 25.20 -22.11
CA VAL A 343 4.95 24.09 -21.62
C VAL A 343 6.32 24.60 -21.20
N ARG A 344 6.94 25.46 -22.01
CA ARG A 344 8.26 26.04 -21.74
C ARG A 344 8.25 26.85 -20.44
N GLN A 345 7.30 27.76 -20.28
CA GLN A 345 7.20 28.63 -19.10
C GLN A 345 7.08 27.84 -17.80
N LEU A 346 6.24 26.80 -17.77
CA LEU A 346 6.08 25.98 -16.56
C LEU A 346 7.33 25.16 -16.25
N LEU A 347 7.99 24.59 -17.26
CA LEU A 347 9.23 23.85 -17.05
C LEU A 347 10.38 24.77 -16.58
N GLU A 348 10.47 25.99 -17.11
CA GLU A 348 11.40 27.00 -16.64
C GLU A 348 11.14 27.37 -15.18
N LEU A 349 9.88 27.56 -14.79
CA LEU A 349 9.51 27.81 -13.40
C LEU A 349 10.01 26.68 -12.47
N GLY A 350 9.78 25.43 -12.85
CA GLY A 350 10.25 24.26 -12.09
C GLY A 350 11.78 24.12 -12.02
N SER A 351 12.50 24.63 -13.03
CA SER A 351 13.97 24.67 -13.02
C SER A 351 14.55 25.59 -11.93
N HIS A 352 13.74 26.47 -11.34
CA HIS A 352 14.11 27.36 -10.22
C HIS A 352 13.66 26.84 -8.84
N SER A 353 13.06 25.65 -8.77
CA SER A 353 12.60 25.05 -7.50
C SER A 353 13.72 24.91 -6.46
N ASN A 354 13.40 25.07 -5.18
CA ASN A 354 14.33 24.75 -4.08
C ASN A 354 14.71 23.25 -4.05
N LEU A 355 13.85 22.36 -4.58
CA LEU A 355 14.07 20.91 -4.60
C LEU A 355 14.81 20.44 -5.85
N SER A 356 15.94 19.76 -5.63
CA SER A 356 16.77 19.26 -6.73
C SER A 356 16.11 18.18 -7.59
N ASP A 357 15.08 17.52 -7.07
CA ASP A 357 14.34 16.47 -7.78
C ASP A 357 13.46 17.07 -8.88
N ILE A 358 12.74 18.14 -8.55
CA ILE A 358 11.92 18.91 -9.47
C ILE A 358 12.80 19.58 -10.52
N ARG A 359 13.87 20.27 -10.09
CA ARG A 359 14.81 20.89 -11.04
C ARG A 359 15.37 19.87 -12.02
N ALA A 360 15.84 18.72 -11.53
CA ALA A 360 16.40 17.66 -12.38
C ALA A 360 15.40 17.15 -13.43
N GLN A 361 14.13 17.01 -13.06
CA GLN A 361 13.06 16.57 -13.96
C GLN A 361 12.72 17.66 -14.99
N CYS A 362 12.58 18.91 -14.57
CA CYS A 362 12.28 20.01 -15.47
C CYS A 362 13.41 20.23 -16.48
N TYR A 363 14.68 20.24 -16.05
CA TYR A 363 15.81 20.29 -16.96
C TYR A 363 15.84 19.12 -17.95
N LYS A 364 15.50 17.91 -17.50
CA LYS A 364 15.37 16.77 -18.41
C LYS A 364 14.32 17.06 -19.50
N TYR A 365 13.16 17.57 -19.14
CA TYR A 365 12.08 17.85 -20.10
C TYR A 365 12.39 19.03 -21.02
N LEU A 366 12.97 20.12 -20.52
CA LEU A 366 13.45 21.24 -21.33
C LEU A 366 14.42 20.77 -22.43
N LEU A 367 15.35 19.88 -22.08
CA LEU A 367 16.30 19.33 -23.05
C LEU A 367 15.69 18.38 -24.07
N LEU A 368 14.64 17.65 -23.69
CA LEU A 368 13.97 16.72 -24.59
C LEU A 368 13.02 17.44 -25.55
N LEU A 369 12.47 18.59 -25.14
CA LEU A 369 11.46 19.32 -25.90
C LEU A 369 12.03 20.49 -26.70
N PHE A 370 12.99 21.27 -26.16
CA PHE A 370 13.29 22.61 -26.70
C PHE A 370 14.70 22.83 -27.27
N ASP A 371 15.58 21.82 -27.32
CA ASP A 371 16.96 21.93 -27.87
C ASP A 371 17.70 23.25 -27.50
N ASP A 372 17.50 23.75 -26.28
CA ASP A 372 18.07 25.03 -25.85
C ASP A 372 19.30 24.80 -24.97
N THR A 373 20.44 25.25 -25.48
CA THR A 373 21.74 25.16 -24.82
C THR A 373 21.82 25.99 -23.53
N ALA A 374 21.00 27.02 -23.35
CA ALA A 374 20.99 27.82 -22.12
C ALA A 374 20.60 26.96 -20.90
N TYR A 375 19.63 26.06 -21.05
CA TYR A 375 19.23 25.15 -19.97
C TYR A 375 20.29 24.10 -19.65
N VAL A 376 21.12 23.73 -20.64
CA VAL A 376 22.25 22.83 -20.44
C VAL A 376 23.26 23.47 -19.52
N GLU A 377 23.63 24.72 -19.81
CA GLU A 377 24.58 25.46 -18.99
C GLU A 377 24.03 25.70 -17.59
N GLY A 378 22.76 26.12 -17.48
CA GLY A 378 22.05 26.26 -16.21
C GLY A 378 22.09 24.97 -15.38
N CYS A 379 21.76 23.84 -15.99
CA CYS A 379 21.78 22.55 -15.31
C CYS A 379 23.20 22.10 -14.91
N LEU A 380 24.20 22.28 -15.78
CA LEU A 380 25.57 21.85 -15.49
C LEU A 380 26.24 22.73 -14.42
N ASN A 381 25.77 23.97 -14.27
CA ASN A 381 26.19 24.88 -13.21
C ASN A 381 25.34 24.73 -11.91
N ASP A 382 24.28 23.91 -11.91
CA ASP A 382 23.43 23.69 -10.72
C ASP A 382 24.25 23.17 -9.53
N THR A 383 23.89 23.59 -8.32
CA THR A 383 24.58 23.21 -7.07
C THR A 383 24.42 21.72 -6.74
N SER A 384 23.30 21.10 -7.15
CA SER A 384 23.01 19.69 -6.90
C SER A 384 23.69 18.75 -7.90
N LYS A 385 24.44 17.79 -7.37
CA LYS A 385 25.02 16.69 -8.17
C LYS A 385 23.94 15.88 -8.89
N LYS A 386 22.74 15.75 -8.31
CA LYS A 386 21.61 15.01 -8.91
C LYS A 386 21.10 15.70 -10.18
N VAL A 387 21.01 17.02 -10.16
CA VAL A 387 20.60 17.85 -11.31
C VAL A 387 21.64 17.72 -12.43
N ARG A 388 22.90 18.06 -12.13
CA ARG A 388 24.03 17.91 -13.09
C ARG A 388 24.09 16.51 -13.71
N GLY A 389 23.94 15.47 -12.89
CA GLY A 389 23.99 14.08 -13.34
C GLY A 389 22.80 13.67 -14.22
N THR A 390 21.65 14.32 -14.10
CA THR A 390 20.45 13.99 -14.88
C THR A 390 20.59 14.43 -16.32
N VAL A 391 21.14 15.61 -16.58
CA VAL A 391 21.42 16.08 -17.93
C VAL A 391 22.50 15.25 -18.62
N VAL A 392 23.58 14.91 -17.91
CA VAL A 392 24.59 13.99 -18.44
C VAL A 392 23.99 12.64 -18.81
N ARG A 393 23.10 12.08 -17.96
CA ARG A 393 22.41 10.82 -18.29
C ARG A 393 21.50 10.97 -19.50
N THR A 394 20.74 12.05 -19.58
CA THR A 394 19.79 12.29 -20.67
C THR A 394 20.52 12.49 -21.99
N ALA A 395 21.53 13.35 -22.04
CA ALA A 395 22.38 13.59 -23.22
C ALA A 395 23.09 12.32 -23.71
N LEU A 396 23.59 11.47 -22.79
CA LEU A 396 24.32 10.24 -23.11
C LEU A 396 23.44 8.99 -23.12
N SER A 397 22.11 9.14 -23.12
CA SER A 397 21.16 8.02 -23.21
C SER A 397 20.80 7.70 -24.67
N GLY A 398 20.11 6.58 -24.88
CA GLY A 398 19.51 6.26 -26.18
C GLY A 398 18.17 6.95 -26.43
N THR A 399 17.72 7.83 -25.54
CA THR A 399 16.42 8.50 -25.64
C THR A 399 16.40 9.39 -26.89
N LYS A 400 15.30 9.39 -27.65
CA LYS A 400 15.16 10.14 -28.90
C LYS A 400 15.44 11.63 -28.63
N MET A 401 16.46 12.17 -29.31
CA MET A 401 16.96 13.54 -29.23
C MET A 401 17.66 13.81 -30.55
N ASP A 402 17.56 15.04 -31.05
CA ASP A 402 18.23 15.42 -32.29
C ASP A 402 19.75 15.18 -32.21
N SER A 403 20.34 14.71 -33.30
CA SER A 403 21.76 14.35 -33.34
C SER A 403 22.67 15.56 -33.15
N THR A 404 22.25 16.73 -33.62
CA THR A 404 22.99 18.00 -33.53
C THR A 404 22.99 18.50 -32.09
N THR A 405 21.83 18.47 -31.43
CA THR A 405 21.67 18.69 -29.99
C THR A 405 22.62 17.79 -29.22
N ARG A 406 22.54 16.48 -29.46
CA ARG A 406 23.32 15.50 -28.71
C ARG A 406 24.82 15.72 -28.84
N LEU A 407 25.28 16.09 -30.04
CA LEU A 407 26.69 16.39 -30.29
C LEU A 407 27.12 17.67 -29.57
N ARG A 408 26.32 18.75 -29.62
CA ARG A 408 26.58 19.99 -28.87
C ARG A 408 26.63 19.75 -27.36
N LEU A 409 25.67 19.00 -26.82
CA LEU A 409 25.65 18.62 -25.40
C LEU A 409 26.89 17.85 -24.98
N SER A 410 27.33 16.92 -25.83
CA SER A 410 28.52 16.11 -25.58
C SER A 410 29.77 16.98 -25.49
N LYS A 411 29.92 17.99 -26.36
CA LYS A 411 31.02 18.96 -26.30
C LYS A 411 31.02 19.76 -25.00
N ILE A 412 29.87 20.32 -24.61
CA ILE A 412 29.74 21.07 -23.36
C ILE A 412 30.08 20.19 -22.14
N ILE A 413 29.63 18.94 -22.12
CA ILE A 413 29.94 17.97 -21.05
C ILE A 413 31.44 17.70 -20.94
N GLU A 414 32.13 17.56 -22.09
CA GLU A 414 33.58 17.38 -22.16
C GLU A 414 34.33 18.61 -21.64
N GLU A 415 33.95 19.79 -22.11
CA GLU A 415 34.54 21.08 -21.70
C GLU A 415 34.41 21.33 -20.19
N LYS A 416 33.27 20.99 -19.60
CA LYS A 416 32.99 21.14 -18.17
C LYS A 416 33.71 20.12 -17.28
N LYS A 417 34.45 19.16 -17.86
CA LYS A 417 35.28 18.15 -17.15
C LYS A 417 34.53 17.43 -16.02
N LEU A 418 33.26 17.09 -16.27
CA LEU A 418 32.40 16.47 -15.25
C LEU A 418 32.89 15.06 -14.88
N LYS A 419 32.65 14.64 -13.63
CA LYS A 419 32.98 13.28 -13.18
C LYS A 419 31.99 12.27 -13.77
N LEU A 420 32.41 11.59 -14.85
CA LEU A 420 31.62 10.58 -15.55
C LEU A 420 31.95 9.15 -15.10
N THR A 421 30.95 8.26 -15.15
CA THR A 421 31.14 6.80 -14.99
C THR A 421 31.86 6.21 -16.21
N LYS A 422 32.45 5.00 -16.07
CA LYS A 422 33.13 4.29 -17.18
C LYS A 422 32.22 4.14 -18.42
N LYS A 423 30.94 3.80 -18.21
CA LYS A 423 29.93 3.67 -19.28
C LYS A 423 29.64 5.01 -19.96
N GLN A 424 29.50 6.09 -19.20
CA GLN A 424 29.29 7.44 -19.74
C GLN A 424 30.51 7.93 -20.53
N LYS A 425 31.73 7.70 -20.04
CA LYS A 425 32.96 8.04 -20.78
C LYS A 425 33.03 7.35 -22.14
N GLY A 426 32.71 6.05 -22.19
CA GLY A 426 32.66 5.30 -23.44
C GLY A 426 31.62 5.85 -24.42
N ARG A 427 30.42 6.20 -23.94
CA ARG A 427 29.38 6.80 -24.79
C ARG A 427 29.76 8.20 -25.30
N LEU A 428 30.32 9.03 -24.43
CA LEU A 428 30.78 10.37 -24.80
C LEU A 428 31.85 10.31 -25.89
N LYS A 429 32.85 9.44 -25.72
CA LYS A 429 33.90 9.20 -26.73
C LYS A 429 33.28 8.80 -28.08
N ASN A 430 32.39 7.82 -28.10
CA ASN A 430 31.73 7.35 -29.33
C ASN A 430 30.86 8.43 -30.01
N LEU A 431 30.35 9.41 -29.27
CA LEU A 431 29.54 10.50 -29.81
C LEU A 431 30.41 11.61 -30.41
N LEU A 432 31.61 11.83 -29.87
CA LEU A 432 32.54 12.88 -30.31
C LEU A 432 33.49 12.43 -31.43
N GLU A 433 33.69 11.11 -31.59
CA GLU A 433 34.52 10.50 -32.65
C GLU A 433 33.75 10.22 -33.95
N LYS A 434 32.42 10.45 -33.97
CA LYS A 434 31.57 10.44 -35.16
C LYS A 434 31.43 11.85 -35.71
#